data_AF-A0A2N2A4M8-F1
#
_entry.id   AF-A0A2N2A4M8-F1
#
_cell.length_a   1.000
_cell.length_b   1.000
_cell.length_c   1.000
_cell.angle_alpha   90.00
_cell.angle_beta   90.00
_cell.angle_gamma   90.00
#
_symmetry.space_group_name_H-M   'P 1'
#
loop_
_entity.id
_entity.type
_entity.pdbx_description
1 polymer ?
#
loop_
_entity_poly.entity_id
_entity_poly.type
_entity_poly.pdbx_seq_one_letter_code
_entity_poly.pdbx_strand_id
1 'polypeptide(L)'
;MAITRQIKHQTSKPNSNTRTDMSRSLQPTAYVTLAGKTFLFAGIPETEIFALLGTAGVRVEHYEKDQIIFDRSDPDRALGIILYGTCVVTKESENDRMPMSVLKQTDLFGAASLFHDEEAYVARVTAGESTWVLLISEEALRSMMQRDFRVTENYLRYLTARIRFLSERLDGFLPQSVEERVLNHIKTRAENGLYESEWSVTQLADALRISRTTLYRAMDKLVSEGKIERHGRAFRLSKGENE
;
A
#
# COMPACT_ATOMS: atom_id res chain seq x y z
N MET A 1 16.79 -20.13 70.80
CA MET A 1 17.94 -20.58 69.97
C MET A 1 17.57 -20.37 68.50
N ALA A 2 18.53 -19.90 67.69
CA ALA A 2 18.48 -19.57 66.25
C ALA A 2 17.92 -18.16 65.94
N ILE A 3 18.75 -17.10 65.93
CA ILE A 3 19.83 -16.67 65.00
C ILE A 3 19.30 -15.78 63.86
N THR A 4 19.56 -14.49 64.07
CA THR A 4 19.63 -13.34 63.17
C THR A 4 20.38 -13.61 61.85
N ARG A 5 19.85 -13.14 60.71
CA ARG A 5 20.66 -12.88 59.51
C ARG A 5 20.40 -11.47 58.96
N GLN A 6 21.53 -10.80 58.79
CA GLN A 6 21.73 -9.42 58.38
C GLN A 6 21.30 -9.16 56.93
N ILE A 7 20.63 -8.04 56.73
CA ILE A 7 20.48 -7.36 55.44
C ILE A 7 21.77 -6.56 55.21
N LYS A 8 22.52 -6.89 54.14
CA LYS A 8 23.61 -6.05 53.64
C LYS A 8 23.11 -5.24 52.46
N HIS A 9 23.18 -3.93 52.60
CA HIS A 9 23.15 -2.95 51.51
C HIS A 9 24.22 -3.26 50.47
N GLN A 10 23.82 -3.31 49.20
CA GLN A 10 24.63 -2.77 48.11
C GLN A 10 23.76 -1.89 47.23
N THR A 11 24.10 -0.61 47.27
CA THR A 11 23.65 0.47 46.40
C THR A 11 24.12 0.22 44.97
N SER A 12 23.19 0.12 44.01
CA SER A 12 23.49 0.28 42.59
C SER A 12 22.83 1.57 42.10
N LYS A 13 23.66 2.44 41.51
CA LYS A 13 23.26 3.75 40.95
C LYS A 13 22.21 3.57 39.84
N PRO A 14 21.25 4.50 39.68
CA PRO A 14 20.32 4.43 38.57
C PRO A 14 21.08 4.66 37.26
N ASN A 15 21.03 3.68 36.38
CA ASN A 15 21.58 3.79 35.04
C ASN A 15 20.70 4.77 34.25
N SER A 16 21.26 5.95 33.98
CA SER A 16 20.66 7.01 33.17
C SER A 16 20.60 6.55 31.72
N ASN A 17 19.45 6.01 31.31
CA ASN A 17 19.08 5.87 29.90
C ASN A 17 17.55 5.76 29.73
N THR A 18 16.81 6.67 30.33
CA THR A 18 15.42 6.97 29.96
C THR A 18 15.44 7.98 28.80
N ARG A 19 15.64 7.47 27.58
CA ARG A 19 15.35 8.23 26.36
C ARG A 19 13.83 8.30 26.17
N THR A 20 13.25 9.40 26.62
CA THR A 20 12.04 10.04 26.07
C THR A 20 10.79 9.15 25.98
N ASP A 21 10.28 8.72 27.13
CA ASP A 21 8.89 8.28 27.25
C ASP A 21 7.98 9.52 27.28
N MET A 22 7.60 9.99 26.10
CA MET A 22 6.67 11.12 25.93
C MET A 22 5.27 10.52 25.80
N SER A 23 4.44 10.76 26.84
CA SER A 23 3.08 10.26 27.04
C SER A 23 2.22 10.23 25.77
N ARG A 24 2.17 9.07 25.10
CA ARG A 24 1.20 8.82 24.02
C ARG A 24 -0.19 8.69 24.64
N SER A 25 -1.18 9.35 24.04
CA SER A 25 -2.55 9.38 24.54
C SER A 25 -3.36 8.23 23.95
N LEU A 26 -4.29 7.67 24.73
CA LEU A 26 -5.32 6.76 24.21
C LEU A 26 -6.52 7.52 23.61
N GLN A 27 -6.56 8.85 23.73
CA GLN A 27 -7.62 9.68 23.16
C GLN A 27 -7.38 9.87 21.65
N PRO A 28 -8.29 9.42 20.76
CA PRO A 28 -8.15 9.59 19.31
C PRO A 28 -7.91 11.04 18.88
N THR A 29 -8.61 11.97 19.52
CA THR A 29 -8.58 13.40 19.20
C THR A 29 -7.22 14.06 19.48
N ALA A 30 -6.32 13.40 20.22
CA ALA A 30 -4.94 13.87 20.37
C ALA A 30 -4.11 13.76 19.07
N TYR A 31 -4.59 13.02 18.07
CA TYR A 31 -3.86 12.71 16.84
C TYR A 31 -4.40 13.42 15.59
N VAL A 32 -5.19 14.47 15.76
CA VAL A 32 -5.80 15.26 14.67
C VAL A 32 -4.79 15.65 13.58
N THR A 33 -3.66 16.25 13.96
CA THR A 33 -2.62 16.67 13.01
C THR A 33 -1.99 15.51 12.25
N LEU A 34 -1.90 14.33 12.88
CA LEU A 34 -1.33 13.16 12.22
C LEU A 34 -2.35 12.50 11.28
N ALA A 35 -3.60 12.37 11.73
CA ALA A 35 -4.71 11.88 10.90
C ALA A 35 -4.92 12.76 9.66
N GLY A 36 -4.81 14.09 9.80
CA GLY A 36 -4.93 15.05 8.69
C GLY A 36 -3.88 14.91 7.59
N LYS A 37 -2.79 14.17 7.82
CA LYS A 37 -1.78 13.86 6.79
C LYS A 37 -2.12 12.64 5.95
N THR A 38 -3.15 11.89 6.33
CA THR A 38 -3.57 10.68 5.61
C THR A 38 -4.50 11.03 4.44
N PHE A 39 -4.63 10.10 3.48
CA PHE A 39 -5.55 10.31 2.35
C PHE A 39 -7.00 10.50 2.81
N LEU A 40 -7.40 9.84 3.91
CA LEU A 40 -8.79 9.76 4.36
C LEU A 40 -9.34 11.15 4.73
N PHE A 41 -8.50 11.99 5.34
CA PHE A 41 -8.87 13.32 5.83
C PHE A 41 -8.31 14.45 4.97
N ALA A 42 -7.86 14.15 3.74
CA ALA A 42 -7.34 15.14 2.82
C ALA A 42 -8.38 16.26 2.55
N GLY A 43 -7.97 17.52 2.73
CA GLY A 43 -8.84 18.67 2.52
C GLY A 43 -9.87 18.93 3.64
N ILE A 44 -9.77 18.23 4.77
CA ILE A 44 -10.63 18.45 5.95
C ILE A 44 -9.85 19.27 6.99
N PRO A 45 -10.36 20.42 7.47
CA PRO A 45 -9.75 21.20 8.53
C PRO A 45 -9.56 20.40 9.83
N GLU A 46 -8.49 20.68 10.58
CA GLU A 46 -8.18 20.00 11.84
C GLU A 46 -9.33 20.05 12.87
N THR A 47 -10.08 21.15 12.94
CA THR A 47 -11.24 21.28 13.82
C THR A 47 -12.36 20.29 13.49
N GLU A 48 -12.52 19.96 12.21
CA GLU A 48 -13.53 18.99 11.76
C GLU A 48 -13.00 17.57 11.91
N ILE A 49 -11.72 17.34 11.64
CA ILE A 49 -11.05 16.05 11.96
C ILE A 49 -11.17 15.74 13.45
N PHE A 50 -10.99 16.71 14.34
CA PHE A 50 -11.20 16.53 15.78
C PHE A 50 -12.60 15.98 16.07
N ALA A 51 -13.62 16.55 15.44
CA ALA A 51 -14.99 16.11 15.63
C ALA A 51 -15.27 14.73 15.02
N LEU A 52 -14.63 14.38 13.91
CA LEU A 52 -14.69 13.05 13.29
C LEU A 52 -14.01 12.01 14.17
N LEU A 53 -12.81 12.28 14.70
CA LEU A 53 -12.08 11.35 15.59
C LEU A 53 -12.79 11.11 16.93
N GLY A 54 -13.74 11.97 17.31
CA GLY A 54 -14.63 11.75 18.46
C GLY A 54 -15.80 10.79 18.18
N THR A 55 -15.90 10.18 16.99
CA THR A 55 -16.98 9.25 16.64
C THR A 55 -16.84 7.94 17.43
N ALA A 56 -17.95 7.39 17.93
CA ALA A 56 -17.94 6.11 18.62
C ALA A 56 -17.41 4.99 17.69
N GLY A 57 -16.52 4.14 18.20
CA GLY A 57 -15.82 3.11 17.41
C GLY A 57 -14.45 3.55 16.87
N VAL A 58 -14.05 4.81 17.10
CA VAL A 58 -12.67 5.27 16.92
C VAL A 58 -11.89 5.05 18.21
N ARG A 59 -10.76 4.35 18.14
CA ARG A 59 -9.93 4.04 19.32
C ARG A 59 -8.45 4.06 18.98
N VAL A 60 -7.61 4.22 20.00
CA VAL A 60 -6.15 4.15 19.87
C VAL A 60 -5.66 2.97 20.68
N GLU A 61 -4.86 2.12 20.04
CA GLU A 61 -4.28 0.93 20.66
C GLU A 61 -2.77 0.89 20.49
N HIS A 62 -2.11 0.25 21.44
CA HIS A 62 -0.67 0.01 21.44
C HIS A 62 -0.39 -1.47 21.31
N TYR A 63 0.56 -1.79 20.44
CA TYR A 63 1.02 -3.14 20.17
C TYR A 63 2.53 -3.19 20.35
N GLU A 64 2.99 -4.18 21.10
CA GLU A 64 4.38 -4.56 21.19
C GLU A 64 4.85 -5.23 19.90
N LYS A 65 6.18 -5.23 19.69
CA LYS A 65 6.79 -5.89 18.55
C LYS A 65 6.28 -7.34 18.42
N ASP A 66 6.04 -7.76 17.19
CA ASP A 66 5.58 -9.09 16.79
C ASP A 66 4.13 -9.42 17.22
N GLN A 67 3.41 -8.50 17.87
CA GLN A 67 1.98 -8.67 18.13
C GLN A 67 1.15 -8.52 16.84
N ILE A 68 0.15 -9.39 16.71
CA ILE A 68 -0.82 -9.34 15.61
C ILE A 68 -1.79 -8.20 15.89
N ILE A 69 -1.92 -7.30 14.92
CA ILE A 69 -2.83 -6.15 14.95
C ILE A 69 -4.13 -6.50 14.22
N PHE A 70 -4.01 -7.26 13.12
CA PHE A 70 -5.13 -7.60 12.27
C PHE A 70 -4.89 -8.95 11.61
N ASP A 71 -5.87 -9.85 11.63
CA ASP A 71 -5.85 -11.07 10.82
C ASP A 71 -7.26 -11.58 10.47
N ARG A 72 -7.33 -12.73 9.80
CA ARG A 72 -8.59 -13.33 9.31
C ARG A 72 -9.58 -13.71 10.41
N SER A 73 -9.09 -13.89 11.63
CA SER A 73 -9.92 -14.30 12.76
C SER A 73 -10.51 -13.12 13.51
N ASP A 74 -10.14 -11.88 13.15
CA ASP A 74 -10.60 -10.68 13.81
C ASP A 74 -12.06 -10.37 13.42
N PRO A 75 -13.02 -10.46 14.36
CA PRO A 75 -14.40 -10.12 14.08
C PRO A 75 -14.60 -8.60 13.98
N ASP A 76 -13.68 -7.80 14.52
CA ASP A 76 -13.82 -6.36 14.66
C ASP A 76 -13.15 -5.62 13.49
N ARG A 77 -13.83 -5.63 12.35
CA ARG A 77 -13.36 -5.03 11.10
C ARG A 77 -13.12 -3.53 11.28
N ALA A 78 -11.89 -3.10 11.10
CA ALA A 78 -11.50 -1.70 11.26
C ALA A 78 -10.50 -1.25 10.20
N LEU A 79 -10.55 0.04 9.88
CA LEU A 79 -9.47 0.75 9.21
C LEU A 79 -8.42 1.15 10.24
N GLY A 80 -7.17 0.77 10.02
CA GLY A 80 -6.05 1.17 10.88
C GLY A 80 -5.21 2.27 10.26
N ILE A 81 -4.82 3.26 11.05
CA ILE A 81 -3.83 4.29 10.71
C ILE A 81 -2.63 4.15 11.66
N ILE A 82 -1.43 4.02 11.11
CA ILE A 82 -0.21 3.94 11.92
C ILE A 82 0.12 5.31 12.49
N LEU A 83 0.05 5.46 13.81
CA LEU A 83 0.40 6.70 14.51
C LEU A 83 1.90 6.78 14.79
N TYR A 84 2.49 5.69 15.29
CA TYR A 84 3.92 5.58 15.57
C TYR A 84 4.36 4.14 15.40
N GLY A 85 5.64 3.94 15.06
CA GLY A 85 6.20 2.62 14.80
C GLY A 85 5.97 2.17 13.36
N THR A 86 6.03 0.87 13.16
CA THR A 86 5.92 0.21 11.85
C THR A 86 5.13 -1.08 11.95
N CYS A 87 4.55 -1.50 10.82
CA CYS A 87 3.90 -2.81 10.69
C CYS A 87 4.43 -3.56 9.48
N VAL A 88 4.38 -4.89 9.54
CA VAL A 88 4.62 -5.76 8.40
C VAL A 88 3.30 -6.39 7.99
N VAL A 89 3.00 -6.30 6.71
CA VAL A 89 1.85 -6.99 6.10
C VAL A 89 2.37 -8.28 5.50
N THR A 90 1.85 -9.41 5.95
CA THR A 90 2.23 -10.75 5.46
C THR A 90 1.05 -11.45 4.81
N LYS A 91 1.33 -12.10 3.68
CA LYS A 91 0.41 -13.01 3.02
C LYS A 91 0.72 -14.43 3.51
N GLU A 92 -0.27 -15.07 4.11
CA GLU A 92 -0.17 -16.45 4.56
C GLU A 92 -0.68 -17.44 3.52
N SER A 93 0.12 -18.47 3.27
CA SER A 93 -0.21 -19.70 2.57
C SER A 93 0.01 -20.88 3.51
N GLU A 94 -0.50 -22.07 3.17
CA GLU A 94 -0.44 -23.27 4.02
C GLU A 94 0.98 -23.60 4.51
N ASN A 95 2.02 -23.26 3.74
CA ASN A 95 3.41 -23.59 4.04
C ASN A 95 4.37 -22.39 4.06
N ASP A 96 3.89 -21.15 3.83
CA ASP A 96 4.79 -20.00 3.69
C ASP A 96 4.17 -18.68 4.16
N ARG A 97 5.04 -17.78 4.62
CA ARG A 97 4.71 -16.40 5.01
C ARG A 97 5.49 -15.44 4.13
N MET A 98 4.81 -14.87 3.14
CA MET A 98 5.42 -13.90 2.24
C MET A 98 5.20 -12.48 2.77
N PRO A 99 6.25 -11.72 3.15
CA PRO A 99 6.12 -10.31 3.46
C PRO A 99 5.74 -9.54 2.19
N MET A 100 4.63 -8.81 2.26
CA MET A 100 4.07 -8.07 1.12
C MET A 100 4.52 -6.60 1.14
N SER A 101 4.58 -5.99 2.33
CA SER A 101 4.90 -4.57 2.50
C SER A 101 5.21 -4.24 3.96
N VAL A 102 5.94 -3.14 4.17
CA VAL A 102 6.13 -2.52 5.48
C VAL A 102 5.38 -1.20 5.49
N LEU A 103 4.50 -1.03 6.49
CA LEU A 103 3.72 0.19 6.73
C LEU A 103 4.42 1.05 7.78
N LYS A 104 4.38 2.35 7.59
CA LYS A 104 4.99 3.36 8.44
C LYS A 104 3.94 4.36 8.90
N GLN A 105 4.36 5.31 9.74
CA GLN A 105 3.51 6.42 10.20
C GLN A 105 2.70 7.04 9.05
N THR A 106 1.41 7.28 9.29
CA THR A 106 0.37 7.75 8.35
C THR A 106 -0.09 6.77 7.27
N ASP A 107 0.54 5.60 7.13
CA ASP A 107 0.00 4.55 6.27
C ASP A 107 -1.27 3.95 6.88
N LEU A 108 -2.13 3.41 5.99
CA LEU A 108 -3.39 2.77 6.35
C LEU A 108 -3.40 1.29 5.99
N PHE A 109 -4.12 0.50 6.77
CA PHE A 109 -4.43 -0.90 6.50
C PHE A 109 -5.90 -1.21 6.82
N GLY A 110 -6.37 -2.41 6.44
CA GLY A 110 -7.74 -2.85 6.73
C GLY A 110 -8.80 -2.31 5.77
N ALA A 111 -8.46 -1.43 4.82
CA ALA A 111 -9.45 -0.90 3.87
C ALA A 111 -10.16 -1.99 3.04
N ALA A 112 -9.45 -3.08 2.70
CA ALA A 112 -10.01 -4.19 1.92
C ALA A 112 -10.88 -5.16 2.74
N SER A 113 -10.87 -5.06 4.07
CA SER A 113 -11.69 -5.88 4.97
C SER A 113 -12.97 -5.18 5.43
N LEU A 114 -13.27 -3.98 4.89
CA LEU A 114 -14.47 -3.21 5.21
C LEU A 114 -15.47 -3.33 4.07
N PHE A 115 -16.75 -3.20 4.40
CA PHE A 115 -17.86 -3.10 3.46
C PHE A 115 -17.98 -4.30 2.49
N HIS A 116 -17.82 -5.53 3.00
CA HIS A 116 -18.04 -6.76 2.24
C HIS A 116 -18.82 -7.80 3.04
N ASP A 117 -19.53 -8.70 2.36
CA ASP A 117 -20.37 -9.73 3.01
C ASP A 117 -19.67 -11.10 3.14
N GLU A 118 -18.54 -11.32 2.43
CA GLU A 118 -17.85 -12.62 2.37
C GLU A 118 -16.71 -12.77 3.39
N GLU A 119 -16.22 -14.00 3.62
CA GLU A 119 -14.97 -14.24 4.34
C GLU A 119 -13.79 -13.80 3.48
N ALA A 120 -13.32 -12.57 3.68
CA ALA A 120 -12.30 -11.97 2.83
C ALA A 120 -10.92 -12.66 2.98
N TYR A 121 -10.18 -12.60 1.88
CA TYR A 121 -8.74 -12.82 1.87
C TYR A 121 -8.05 -11.72 2.68
N VAL A 122 -7.93 -11.90 4.00
CA VAL A 122 -7.25 -10.91 4.85
C VAL A 122 -5.76 -11.24 4.93
N ALA A 123 -4.93 -10.26 4.60
CA ALA A 123 -3.50 -10.28 4.91
C ALA A 123 -3.32 -10.01 6.41
N ARG A 124 -2.35 -10.69 7.04
CA ARG A 124 -2.03 -10.45 8.45
C ARG A 124 -1.20 -9.17 8.57
N VAL A 125 -1.52 -8.35 9.57
CA VAL A 125 -0.75 -7.16 9.95
C VAL A 125 -0.15 -7.40 11.33
N THR A 126 1.16 -7.27 11.42
CA THR A 126 1.93 -7.48 12.66
C THR A 126 2.78 -6.27 12.96
N ALA A 127 2.88 -5.88 14.23
CA ALA A 127 3.74 -4.79 14.67
C ALA A 127 5.22 -5.13 14.42
N GLY A 128 5.94 -4.30 13.67
CA GLY A 128 7.37 -4.47 13.41
C GLY A 128 8.26 -3.96 14.56
N GLU A 129 7.71 -3.08 15.40
CA GLU A 129 8.30 -2.53 16.61
C GLU A 129 7.16 -2.11 17.57
N SER A 130 7.46 -1.39 18.66
CA SER A 130 6.40 -0.81 19.50
C SER A 130 5.57 0.18 18.68
N THR A 131 4.33 -0.19 18.36
CA THR A 131 3.50 0.48 17.37
C THR A 131 2.18 0.97 17.97
N TRP A 132 1.81 2.21 17.66
CA TRP A 132 0.54 2.80 18.06
C TRP A 132 -0.34 2.96 16.83
N VAL A 133 -1.59 2.52 16.93
CA VAL A 133 -2.54 2.48 15.81
C VAL A 133 -3.82 3.18 16.23
N LEU A 134 -4.33 4.04 15.34
CA LEU A 134 -5.70 4.55 15.41
C LEU A 134 -6.58 3.61 14.59
N LEU A 135 -7.53 2.96 15.25
CA LEU A 135 -8.49 2.05 14.65
C LEU A 135 -9.84 2.74 14.51
N ILE A 136 -10.45 2.61 13.34
CA ILE A 136 -11.76 3.15 13.00
C ILE A 136 -12.63 1.97 12.58
N SER A 137 -13.61 1.58 13.39
CA SER A 137 -14.53 0.48 13.03
C SER A 137 -15.30 0.80 11.74
N GLU A 138 -15.85 -0.23 11.09
CA GLU A 138 -16.69 -0.03 9.91
C GLU A 138 -17.87 0.92 10.17
N GLU A 139 -18.56 0.80 11.31
CA GLU A 139 -19.66 1.69 11.70
C GLU A 139 -19.19 3.12 11.95
N ALA A 140 -18.02 3.29 12.56
CA ALA A 140 -17.43 4.60 12.79
C ALA A 140 -17.09 5.28 11.45
N LEU A 141 -16.47 4.55 10.52
CA LEU A 141 -16.15 5.05 9.20
C LEU A 141 -17.42 5.41 8.42
N ARG A 142 -18.45 4.57 8.47
CA ARG A 142 -19.76 4.84 7.88
C ARG A 142 -20.39 6.11 8.43
N SER A 143 -20.32 6.32 9.75
CA SER A 143 -20.84 7.52 10.41
C SER A 143 -20.07 8.77 10.01
N MET A 144 -18.74 8.68 9.90
CA MET A 144 -17.89 9.77 9.40
C MET A 144 -18.25 10.13 7.94
N MET A 145 -18.45 9.13 7.07
CA MET A 145 -18.85 9.31 5.67
C MET A 145 -20.20 10.01 5.52
N GLN A 146 -21.16 9.70 6.39
CA GLN A 146 -22.47 10.36 6.42
C GLN A 146 -22.38 11.80 6.94
N ARG A 147 -21.49 12.06 7.89
CA ARG A 147 -21.31 13.38 8.51
C ARG A 147 -20.53 14.35 7.62
N ASP A 148 -19.52 13.86 6.91
CA ASP A 148 -18.67 14.65 6.03
C ASP A 148 -18.36 13.88 4.75
N PHE A 149 -19.01 14.30 3.66
CA PHE A 149 -18.89 13.64 2.36
C PHE A 149 -17.47 13.64 1.79
N ARG A 150 -16.58 14.54 2.22
CA ARG A 150 -15.17 14.52 1.79
C ARG A 150 -14.46 13.24 2.22
N VAL A 151 -14.81 12.67 3.38
CA VAL A 151 -14.29 11.37 3.82
C VAL A 151 -14.67 10.28 2.82
N THR A 152 -15.92 10.31 2.35
CA THR A 152 -16.45 9.40 1.32
C THR A 152 -15.69 9.55 0.01
N GLU A 153 -15.56 10.78 -0.51
CA GLU A 153 -14.82 11.04 -1.76
C GLU A 153 -13.35 10.61 -1.66
N ASN A 154 -12.70 10.87 -0.53
CA ASN A 154 -11.32 10.48 -0.28
C ASN A 154 -11.15 8.96 -0.26
N TYR A 155 -12.08 8.25 0.39
CA TYR A 155 -12.08 6.79 0.42
C TYR A 155 -12.32 6.19 -0.98
N LEU A 156 -13.30 6.72 -1.73
CA LEU A 156 -13.57 6.30 -3.11
C LEU A 156 -12.37 6.55 -4.02
N ARG A 157 -11.75 7.74 -3.93
CA ARG A 157 -10.55 8.09 -4.70
C ARG A 157 -9.41 7.11 -4.42
N TYR A 158 -9.21 6.76 -3.16
CA TYR A 158 -8.24 5.75 -2.76
C TYR A 158 -8.55 4.38 -3.39
N LEU A 159 -9.78 3.87 -3.26
CA LEU A 159 -10.17 2.59 -3.83
C LEU A 159 -10.04 2.57 -5.36
N THR A 160 -10.47 3.63 -6.06
CA THR A 160 -10.32 3.75 -7.51
C THR A 160 -8.85 3.74 -7.92
N ALA A 161 -7.98 4.46 -7.20
CA ALA A 161 -6.54 4.43 -7.46
C ALA A 161 -5.94 3.02 -7.25
N ARG A 162 -6.39 2.30 -6.21
CA ARG A 162 -5.97 0.91 -5.95
C ARG A 162 -6.45 -0.06 -7.03
N ILE A 163 -7.69 0.08 -7.51
CA ILE A 163 -8.21 -0.72 -8.62
C ILE A 163 -7.38 -0.48 -9.88
N ARG A 164 -7.17 0.79 -10.26
CA ARG A 164 -6.35 1.14 -11.43
C ARG A 164 -4.93 0.57 -11.34
N PHE A 165 -4.28 0.73 -10.19
CA PHE A 165 -2.96 0.17 -9.96
C PHE A 165 -2.91 -1.37 -10.09
N LEU A 166 -3.95 -2.06 -9.61
CA LEU A 166 -4.05 -3.51 -9.75
C LEU A 166 -4.33 -3.93 -11.19
N SER A 167 -5.18 -3.21 -11.92
CA SER A 167 -5.45 -3.44 -13.34
C SER A 167 -4.17 -3.26 -14.18
N GLU A 168 -3.46 -2.14 -13.99
CA GLU A 168 -2.19 -1.87 -14.69
C GLU A 168 -1.13 -2.95 -14.41
N ARG A 169 -1.11 -3.52 -13.20
CA ARG A 169 -0.26 -4.67 -12.88
C ARG A 169 -0.72 -5.94 -13.58
N LEU A 170 -2.02 -6.21 -13.59
CA LEU A 170 -2.58 -7.40 -14.25
C LEU A 170 -2.29 -7.40 -15.75
N ASP A 171 -2.34 -6.24 -16.41
CA ASP A 171 -1.99 -6.11 -17.83
C ASP A 171 -0.54 -6.55 -18.13
N GLY A 172 0.37 -6.44 -17.14
CA GLY A 172 1.73 -6.96 -17.21
C GLY A 172 1.86 -8.48 -17.01
N PHE A 173 0.82 -9.14 -16.49
CA PHE A 173 0.77 -10.60 -16.24
C PHE A 173 -0.12 -11.36 -17.22
N LEU A 174 -0.98 -10.67 -17.98
CA LEU A 174 -1.72 -11.30 -19.06
C LEU A 174 -0.73 -11.89 -20.08
N PRO A 175 -1.01 -13.09 -20.64
CA PRO A 175 -0.19 -13.67 -21.69
C PRO A 175 -0.17 -12.74 -22.90
N GLN A 176 0.81 -11.86 -22.96
CA GLN A 176 1.01 -11.03 -24.12
C GLN A 176 1.71 -11.89 -25.18
N SER A 177 1.13 -11.93 -26.38
CA SER A 177 1.85 -12.37 -27.55
C SER A 177 3.16 -11.56 -27.71
N VAL A 178 4.13 -12.11 -28.43
CA VAL A 178 5.39 -11.40 -28.68
C VAL A 178 5.11 -10.05 -29.36
N GLU A 179 4.13 -10.04 -30.25
CA GLU A 179 3.60 -8.90 -30.98
C GLU A 179 3.04 -7.84 -30.03
N GLU A 180 2.20 -8.22 -29.06
CA GLU A 180 1.67 -7.28 -28.06
C GLU A 180 2.77 -6.69 -27.18
N ARG A 181 3.76 -7.49 -26.78
CA ARG A 181 4.92 -6.98 -26.01
C ARG A 181 5.73 -5.96 -26.78
N VAL A 182 5.96 -6.21 -28.08
CA VAL A 182 6.66 -5.28 -28.96
C VAL A 182 5.82 -4.01 -29.16
N LEU A 183 4.52 -4.14 -29.42
CA LEU A 183 3.62 -3.01 -29.61
C LEU A 183 3.52 -2.15 -28.35
N ASN A 184 3.33 -2.74 -27.17
CA ASN A 184 3.27 -2.03 -25.90
C ASN A 184 4.59 -1.33 -25.56
N HIS A 185 5.74 -1.94 -25.89
CA HIS A 185 7.03 -1.30 -25.73
C HIS A 185 7.16 -0.02 -26.58
N ILE A 186 6.67 -0.06 -27.83
CA ILE A 186 6.63 1.09 -28.73
C ILE A 186 5.64 2.14 -28.20
N LYS A 187 4.40 1.76 -27.85
CA LYS A 187 3.36 2.66 -27.32
C LYS A 187 3.81 3.45 -26.11
N THR A 188 4.40 2.77 -25.14
CA THR A 188 4.83 3.40 -23.87
C THR A 188 6.00 4.36 -24.02
N ARG A 189 6.68 4.39 -25.16
CA ARG A 189 7.86 5.24 -25.45
C ARG A 189 7.64 6.17 -26.64
N ALA A 190 6.51 6.08 -27.32
CA ALA A 190 6.20 6.94 -28.45
C ALA A 190 5.78 8.32 -27.95
N GLU A 191 6.33 9.36 -28.55
CA GLU A 191 5.89 10.74 -28.37
C GLU A 191 5.14 11.17 -29.64
N ASN A 192 3.90 11.65 -29.50
CA ASN A 192 3.03 12.00 -30.62
C ASN A 192 2.87 10.87 -31.66
N GLY A 193 2.85 9.61 -31.20
CA GLY A 193 2.74 8.43 -32.05
C GLY A 193 4.02 8.02 -32.79
N LEU A 194 5.17 8.65 -32.49
CA LEU A 194 6.46 8.28 -33.06
C LEU A 194 7.42 7.82 -31.95
N TYR A 195 8.00 6.63 -32.13
CA TYR A 195 9.07 6.12 -31.29
C TYR A 195 10.33 5.93 -32.11
N GLU A 196 11.39 6.67 -31.77
CA GLU A 196 12.72 6.46 -32.36
C GLU A 196 13.61 5.69 -31.37
N SER A 197 13.94 4.44 -31.70
CA SER A 197 14.68 3.57 -30.78
C SER A 197 16.15 3.96 -30.71
N GLU A 198 16.57 4.46 -29.55
CA GLU A 198 17.99 4.65 -29.19
C GLU A 198 18.76 3.32 -29.03
N TRP A 199 18.03 2.21 -28.95
CA TRP A 199 18.60 0.86 -28.83
C TRP A 199 18.80 0.19 -30.18
N SER A 200 19.89 -0.56 -30.29
CA SER A 200 20.07 -1.53 -31.37
C SER A 200 19.02 -2.64 -31.28
N VAL A 201 18.79 -3.35 -32.38
CA VAL A 201 17.85 -4.49 -32.41
C VAL A 201 18.22 -5.57 -31.39
N THR A 202 19.51 -5.78 -31.13
CA THR A 202 19.98 -6.73 -30.11
C THR A 202 19.56 -6.28 -28.71
N GLN A 203 19.82 -5.02 -28.34
CA GLN A 203 19.43 -4.47 -27.05
C GLN A 203 17.90 -4.47 -26.86
N LEU A 204 17.14 -4.21 -27.93
CA LEU A 204 15.69 -4.28 -27.90
C LEU A 204 15.18 -5.71 -27.68
N ALA A 205 15.81 -6.69 -28.34
CA ALA A 205 15.49 -8.11 -28.15
C ALA A 205 15.79 -8.57 -26.72
N ASP A 206 16.92 -8.14 -26.15
CA ASP A 206 17.31 -8.44 -24.77
C ASP A 206 16.35 -7.79 -23.75
N ALA A 207 16.00 -6.51 -23.94
CA ALA A 207 15.05 -5.81 -23.09
C ALA A 207 13.67 -6.47 -23.10
N LEU A 208 13.26 -7.00 -24.25
CA LEU A 208 12.04 -7.77 -24.43
C LEU A 208 12.23 -9.26 -24.07
N ARG A 209 13.42 -9.73 -23.70
CA ARG A 209 13.70 -11.15 -23.38
C ARG A 209 13.23 -12.12 -24.49
N ILE A 210 13.48 -11.78 -25.75
CA ILE A 210 13.16 -12.61 -26.92
C ILE A 210 14.38 -12.69 -27.85
N SER A 211 14.39 -13.68 -28.75
CA SER A 211 15.44 -13.74 -29.77
C SER A 211 15.26 -12.62 -30.80
N ARG A 212 16.35 -12.21 -31.47
CA ARG A 212 16.29 -11.26 -32.59
C ARG A 212 15.34 -11.73 -33.69
N THR A 213 15.36 -13.02 -34.02
CA THR A 213 14.47 -13.63 -35.04
C THR A 213 13.01 -13.49 -34.64
N THR A 214 12.69 -13.73 -33.38
CA THR A 214 11.35 -13.58 -32.81
C THR A 214 10.90 -12.12 -32.83
N LEU A 215 11.79 -11.18 -32.50
CA LEU A 215 11.53 -9.75 -32.58
C LEU A 215 11.24 -9.29 -34.03
N TYR A 216 12.04 -9.72 -35.01
CA TYR A 216 11.79 -9.41 -36.43
C TYR A 216 10.42 -9.91 -36.89
N ARG A 217 10.10 -11.19 -36.63
CA ARG A 217 8.80 -11.76 -36.99
C ARG A 217 7.64 -10.99 -36.38
N ALA A 218 7.76 -10.58 -35.12
CA ALA A 218 6.74 -9.80 -34.44
C ALA A 218 6.58 -8.41 -35.05
N MET A 219 7.67 -7.71 -35.35
CA MET A 219 7.63 -6.41 -36.03
C MET A 219 7.00 -6.53 -37.43
N ASP A 220 7.42 -7.53 -38.22
CA ASP A 220 6.91 -7.74 -39.57
C ASP A 220 5.40 -8.02 -39.55
N LYS A 221 4.95 -8.82 -38.57
CA LYS A 221 3.53 -9.08 -38.37
C LYS A 221 2.75 -7.83 -37.97
N LEU A 222 3.25 -7.02 -37.02
CA LEU A 222 2.62 -5.76 -36.62
C LEU A 222 2.54 -4.75 -37.79
N VAL A 223 3.56 -4.74 -38.67
CA VAL A 223 3.54 -3.94 -39.91
C VAL A 223 2.48 -4.49 -40.88
N SER A 224 2.41 -5.81 -41.08
CA SER A 224 1.41 -6.42 -41.96
C SER A 224 -0.03 -6.24 -41.47
N GLU A 225 -0.23 -6.17 -40.15
CA GLU A 225 -1.51 -5.89 -39.50
C GLU A 225 -1.84 -4.38 -39.49
N GLY A 226 -0.94 -3.53 -39.97
CA GLY A 226 -1.13 -2.07 -40.03
C GLY A 226 -1.15 -1.40 -38.65
N LYS A 227 -0.56 -2.02 -37.62
CA LYS A 227 -0.49 -1.46 -36.25
C LYS A 227 0.68 -0.49 -36.08
N ILE A 228 1.78 -0.75 -36.80
CA ILE A 228 2.97 0.12 -36.83
C ILE A 228 3.48 0.29 -38.26
N GLU A 229 4.08 1.45 -38.53
CA GLU A 229 4.94 1.68 -39.69
C GLU A 229 6.40 1.72 -39.23
N ARG A 230 7.31 1.09 -39.97
CA ARG A 230 8.73 1.02 -39.61
C ARG A 230 9.61 1.71 -40.64
N HIS A 231 10.44 2.65 -40.17
CA HIS A 231 11.46 3.33 -40.97
C HIS A 231 12.81 3.26 -40.25
N GLY A 232 13.60 2.22 -40.56
CA GLY A 232 14.88 1.98 -39.92
C GLY A 232 14.74 1.70 -38.43
N ARG A 233 15.11 2.69 -37.59
CA ARG A 233 15.02 2.68 -36.12
C ARG A 233 13.80 3.42 -35.59
N ALA A 234 13.03 4.08 -36.46
CA ALA A 234 11.81 4.79 -36.11
C ALA A 234 10.58 3.90 -36.37
N PHE A 235 9.63 3.96 -35.44
CA PHE A 235 8.35 3.26 -35.48
C PHE A 235 7.23 4.27 -35.29
N ARG A 236 6.25 4.31 -36.20
CA ARG A 236 5.07 5.16 -36.09
C ARG A 236 3.84 4.29 -35.79
N LEU A 237 3.06 4.72 -34.80
CA LEU A 237 1.80 4.08 -34.44
C LEU A 237 0.68 4.54 -35.37
N SER A 238 -0.22 3.63 -35.73
CA SER A 238 -1.41 3.95 -36.51
C SER A 238 -2.43 4.74 -35.69
N LYS A 239 -3.28 5.53 -36.35
CA LYS A 239 -4.19 6.51 -35.72
C LYS A 239 -5.21 5.95 -34.70
N GLY A 240 -5.36 4.62 -34.56
CA GLY A 240 -6.21 3.97 -33.53
C GLY A 240 -5.43 3.31 -32.39
N GLU A 241 -4.10 3.38 -32.38
CA GLU A 241 -3.23 2.72 -31.40
C GLU A 241 -2.57 3.72 -30.43
N ASN A 242 -2.96 5.01 -30.52
CA ASN A 242 -2.41 6.15 -29.79
C ASN A 242 -3.21 6.57 -28.54
N GLU A 243 -4.31 5.86 -28.25
CA GLU A 243 -5.16 6.04 -27.06
C GLU A 243 -4.87 4.95 -26.02
#